data_AF-A0A1A0N4P4-F1
#
_entry.id   AF-A0A1A0N4P4-F1
#
_cell.length_a   1.000
_cell.length_b   1.000
_cell.length_c   1.000
_cell.angle_alpha   90.00
_cell.angle_beta   90.00
_cell.angle_gamma   90.00
#
_symmetry.space_group_name_H-M   'P 1'
#
loop_
_entity.id
_entity.type
_entity.pdbx_description
1 polymer ?
#
loop_
_entity_poly.entity_id
_entity_poly.type
_entity_poly.pdbx_seq_one_letter_code
_entity_poly.pdbx_strand_id
1 'polypeptide(L)'
;MVIKPIAATAAAVFALTLTACGANEMKSAGSSSPSSSAMSSSMTSAMTSAMTSSSAAARTGHFTGLNGKHVAGTATVSGMNLEFTDFSSDEGPDLHVYLTKGSTESDVAAGKQIAAIKFDQATQSFPLTGIDTMGYTTVVIHCDKAKAVFGAASLM
;
A
#
# COMPACT_ATOMS: atom_id res chain seq x y z
N MET A 1 -29.40 19.33 -43.11
CA MET A 1 -28.92 20.70 -43.32
C MET A 1 -27.80 20.96 -42.33
N VAL A 2 -26.55 21.06 -42.85
CA VAL A 2 -25.40 21.85 -42.35
C VAL A 2 -24.85 21.45 -40.96
N ILE A 3 -23.79 20.62 -40.85
CA ILE A 3 -22.35 20.92 -40.94
C ILE A 3 -21.90 22.12 -40.09
N LYS A 4 -21.13 21.89 -39.01
CA LYS A 4 -19.76 22.42 -38.86
C LYS A 4 -19.04 21.88 -37.59
N PRO A 5 -17.85 21.28 -37.73
CA PRO A 5 -16.90 21.06 -36.64
C PRO A 5 -15.97 22.28 -36.50
N ILE A 6 -15.37 22.46 -35.31
CA ILE A 6 -14.29 23.44 -35.10
C ILE A 6 -13.10 22.70 -34.51
N ALA A 7 -12.00 22.72 -35.26
CA ALA A 7 -10.69 22.22 -34.87
C ALA A 7 -9.95 23.24 -34.00
N ALA A 8 -9.06 22.79 -33.12
CA ALA A 8 -7.86 23.52 -32.76
C ALA A 8 -6.76 22.56 -32.30
N THR A 9 -5.73 22.49 -33.11
CA THR A 9 -4.42 21.86 -32.93
C THR A 9 -3.57 22.54 -31.87
N ALA A 10 -2.82 21.76 -31.08
CA ALA A 10 -1.52 22.19 -30.56
C ALA A 10 -0.64 20.96 -30.31
N ALA A 11 0.35 20.76 -31.20
CA ALA A 11 1.46 19.86 -30.98
C ALA A 11 2.56 20.61 -30.21
N ALA A 12 3.03 20.05 -29.10
CA ALA A 12 4.21 20.53 -28.40
C ALA A 12 5.26 19.41 -28.44
N VAL A 13 6.29 19.61 -29.25
CA VAL A 13 7.46 18.73 -29.36
C VAL A 13 8.42 19.11 -28.24
N PHE A 14 8.59 18.22 -27.25
CA PHE A 14 9.63 18.37 -26.24
C PHE A 14 10.95 17.80 -26.76
N ALA A 15 11.96 18.66 -26.89
CA ALA A 15 13.31 18.28 -27.27
C ALA A 15 14.08 17.72 -26.07
N LEU A 16 14.68 16.53 -26.22
CA LEU A 16 15.66 15.99 -25.29
C LEU A 16 17.07 16.30 -25.80
N THR A 17 17.76 17.23 -25.14
CA THR A 17 19.20 17.41 -25.31
C THR A 17 19.92 16.68 -24.18
N LEU A 18 20.42 15.47 -24.45
CA LEU A 18 21.35 14.76 -23.58
C LEU A 18 22.79 15.13 -23.93
N THR A 19 23.47 15.76 -22.98
CA THR A 19 24.91 16.02 -22.95
C THR A 19 25.27 15.94 -21.47
N ALA A 20 26.35 15.34 -21.00
CA ALA A 20 27.32 14.39 -21.49
C ALA A 20 28.18 14.05 -20.25
N CYS A 21 29.01 13.01 -20.39
CA CYS A 21 30.29 12.86 -19.70
C CYS A 21 30.29 12.36 -18.25
N GLY A 22 30.81 11.15 -18.11
CA GLY A 22 31.30 10.56 -16.87
C GLY A 22 32.08 9.28 -17.19
N ALA A 23 33.14 9.41 -18.00
CA ALA A 23 34.10 8.34 -18.22
C ALA A 23 35.08 8.32 -17.05
N ASN A 24 35.23 7.16 -16.39
CA ASN A 24 36.49 6.83 -15.76
C ASN A 24 36.79 5.35 -16.06
N GLU A 25 37.75 5.17 -16.96
CA GLU A 25 38.20 3.88 -17.46
C GLU A 25 39.24 3.22 -16.53
N MET A 26 39.36 1.90 -16.72
CA MET A 26 40.58 1.08 -16.62
C MET A 26 41.03 0.45 -15.28
N LYS A 27 40.98 -0.90 -15.31
CA LYS A 27 42.09 -1.86 -15.10
C LYS A 27 42.33 -2.45 -13.69
N SER A 28 42.01 -3.74 -13.54
CA SER A 28 42.94 -4.85 -13.21
C SER A 28 42.09 -6.13 -12.97
N ALA A 29 42.11 -7.16 -13.82
CA ALA A 29 43.11 -8.23 -13.95
C ALA A 29 43.40 -9.01 -12.64
N GLY A 30 43.07 -10.32 -12.68
CA GLY A 30 43.50 -11.38 -11.76
C GLY A 30 42.62 -11.55 -10.51
N SER A 31 42.36 -12.73 -9.96
CA SER A 31 42.73 -14.11 -10.28
C SER A 31 41.82 -15.02 -9.45
N SER A 32 41.62 -16.23 -9.95
CA SER A 32 40.98 -17.35 -9.27
C SER A 32 41.66 -17.69 -7.93
N SER A 33 40.84 -18.01 -6.91
CA SER A 33 40.87 -19.29 -6.15
C SER A 33 40.51 -19.12 -4.66
N PRO A 34 39.85 -20.14 -4.05
CA PRO A 34 39.30 -20.11 -2.70
C PRO A 34 40.29 -20.64 -1.64
N SER A 35 40.16 -20.22 -0.38
CA SER A 35 40.36 -21.09 0.78
C SER A 35 39.89 -20.44 2.09
N SER A 36 38.80 -20.99 2.63
CA SER A 36 38.60 -21.55 3.97
C SER A 36 39.14 -20.88 5.25
N SER A 37 38.31 -21.07 6.29
CA SER A 37 38.56 -21.15 7.74
C SER A 37 38.38 -19.85 8.54
N ALA A 38 37.82 -19.83 9.76
CA ALA A 38 36.94 -20.70 10.52
C ALA A 38 36.62 -19.93 11.83
N MET A 39 35.37 -20.02 12.33
CA MET A 39 34.94 -19.87 13.76
C MET A 39 35.22 -18.54 14.50
N SER A 40 34.44 -18.04 15.46
CA SER A 40 33.13 -18.37 16.05
C SER A 40 32.75 -17.21 16.99
N SER A 41 31.44 -16.96 17.15
CA SER A 41 30.73 -16.57 18.38
C SER A 41 31.22 -15.33 19.16
N SER A 42 30.43 -14.29 19.42
CA SER A 42 29.15 -14.37 20.14
C SER A 42 28.65 -12.96 20.53
N MET A 43 27.33 -12.84 20.73
CA MET A 43 26.64 -11.88 21.62
C MET A 43 26.35 -10.46 21.09
N THR A 44 25.19 -10.29 20.43
CA THR A 44 24.09 -9.50 21.02
C THR A 44 22.76 -9.87 20.33
N SER A 45 22.19 -10.99 20.76
CA SER A 45 20.76 -11.27 20.59
C SER A 45 20.01 -10.49 21.65
N ALA A 46 19.41 -9.34 21.29
CA ALA A 46 18.44 -8.65 22.13
C ALA A 46 17.66 -7.56 21.38
N MET A 47 17.00 -7.89 20.27
CA MET A 47 15.71 -7.28 19.87
C MET A 47 14.97 -8.18 18.88
N THR A 48 14.90 -9.48 19.19
CA THR A 48 14.05 -10.47 18.49
C THR A 48 12.91 -10.92 19.43
N SER A 49 12.42 -9.97 20.23
CA SER A 49 11.30 -10.22 21.12
C SER A 49 10.03 -9.65 20.51
N ALA A 50 9.13 -10.59 20.23
CA ALA A 50 7.69 -10.41 20.09
C ALA A 50 7.16 -9.90 18.74
N MET A 51 7.05 -10.83 17.79
CA MET A 51 5.70 -11.18 17.33
C MET A 51 5.63 -12.65 16.88
N THR A 52 5.83 -13.56 17.85
CA THR A 52 5.06 -14.80 17.83
C THR A 52 3.63 -14.43 18.23
N SER A 53 2.79 -14.13 17.25
CA SER A 53 1.36 -13.95 17.46
C SER A 53 0.68 -14.73 16.37
N SER A 54 0.43 -16.00 16.69
CA SER A 54 -0.59 -16.83 16.05
C SER A 54 -0.35 -17.00 14.55
N SER A 55 -0.04 -18.22 14.14
CA SER A 55 -0.16 -18.67 12.75
C SER A 55 -1.64 -18.69 12.29
N ALA A 56 -2.34 -17.57 12.43
CA ALA A 56 -3.47 -17.21 11.60
C ALA A 56 -2.85 -16.78 10.27
N ALA A 57 -3.24 -17.43 9.18
CA ALA A 57 -2.81 -17.04 7.86
C ALA A 57 -3.06 -15.52 7.70
N ALA A 58 -1.99 -14.78 7.39
CA ALA A 58 -2.14 -13.37 7.06
C ALA A 58 -3.04 -13.28 5.84
N ARG A 59 -4.11 -12.51 5.94
CA ARG A 59 -5.04 -12.28 4.82
C ARG A 59 -4.68 -10.96 4.19
N THR A 60 -4.53 -10.96 2.88
CA THR A 60 -4.05 -9.79 2.15
C THR A 60 -5.04 -9.41 1.05
N GLY A 61 -5.18 -8.12 0.81
CA GLY A 61 -6.02 -7.58 -0.25
C GLY A 61 -5.40 -6.34 -0.86
N HIS A 62 -5.65 -6.12 -2.15
CA HIS A 62 -5.23 -4.89 -2.83
C HIS A 62 -6.37 -3.88 -2.86
N PHE A 63 -6.06 -2.62 -2.56
CA PHE A 63 -7.03 -1.56 -2.68
C PHE A 63 -7.37 -1.29 -4.14
N THR A 64 -8.67 -1.19 -4.40
CA THR A 64 -9.22 -0.72 -5.67
C THR A 64 -10.01 0.54 -5.40
N GLY A 65 -9.71 1.61 -6.15
CA GLY A 65 -10.47 2.85 -6.12
C GLY A 65 -11.92 2.65 -6.56
N LEU A 66 -12.85 3.27 -5.84
CA LEU A 66 -14.30 3.21 -6.07
C LEU A 66 -14.87 4.63 -6.20
N ASN A 67 -16.07 4.77 -6.76
CA ASN A 67 -16.76 6.07 -6.89
C ASN A 67 -15.93 7.16 -7.60
N GLY A 68 -15.12 6.75 -8.59
CA GLY A 68 -14.21 7.62 -9.33
C GLY A 68 -13.11 8.23 -8.47
N LYS A 69 -12.79 7.64 -7.31
CA LYS A 69 -11.65 7.99 -6.47
C LYS A 69 -10.48 7.05 -6.76
N HIS A 70 -9.28 7.57 -6.55
CA HIS A 70 -8.06 6.81 -6.58
C HIS A 70 -7.73 6.30 -5.17
N VAL A 71 -7.64 4.98 -5.04
CA VAL A 71 -7.04 4.31 -3.87
C VAL A 71 -6.25 3.11 -4.38
N ALA A 72 -5.00 3.02 -3.94
CA ALA A 72 -4.05 1.98 -4.27
C ALA A 72 -3.26 1.58 -3.03
N GLY A 73 -2.55 0.46 -3.14
CA GLY A 73 -1.77 -0.14 -2.06
C GLY A 73 -2.33 -1.50 -1.64
N THR A 74 -1.76 -2.03 -0.58
CA THR A 74 -2.05 -3.38 -0.09
C THR A 74 -2.43 -3.32 1.38
N ALA A 75 -3.51 -3.99 1.75
CA ALA A 75 -3.93 -4.19 3.13
C ALA A 75 -3.63 -5.63 3.54
N THR A 76 -2.92 -5.81 4.64
CA THR A 76 -2.60 -7.11 5.22
C THR A 76 -3.11 -7.16 6.65
N VAL A 77 -3.93 -8.17 6.94
CA VAL A 77 -4.41 -8.46 8.28
C VAL A 77 -3.69 -9.69 8.80
N SER A 78 -2.82 -9.50 9.78
CA SER A 78 -2.04 -10.55 10.42
C SER A 78 -2.38 -10.63 11.90
N GLY A 79 -3.07 -11.71 12.29
CA GLY A 79 -3.55 -11.90 13.66
C GLY A 79 -4.46 -10.77 14.15
N MET A 80 -3.88 -9.86 14.94
CA MET A 80 -4.57 -8.73 15.58
C MET A 80 -4.07 -7.38 15.07
N ASN A 81 -3.45 -7.34 13.90
CA ASN A 81 -2.87 -6.13 13.34
C ASN A 81 -3.24 -5.97 11.86
N LEU A 82 -3.58 -4.75 11.46
CA LEU A 82 -3.88 -4.38 10.07
C LEU A 82 -2.80 -3.43 9.59
N GLU A 83 -2.11 -3.82 8.54
CA GLU A 83 -1.00 -3.08 7.96
C GLU A 83 -1.31 -2.70 6.52
N PHE A 84 -0.98 -1.46 6.18
CA PHE A 84 -1.02 -0.94 4.83
C PHE A 84 0.39 -0.77 4.29
N THR A 85 0.60 -1.16 3.04
CA THR A 85 1.84 -0.96 2.30
C THR A 85 1.56 -0.32 0.96
N ASP A 86 2.46 0.56 0.51
CA ASP A 86 2.32 1.33 -0.74
C ASP A 86 0.96 2.05 -0.86
N PHE A 87 0.41 2.48 0.30
CA PHE A 87 -0.90 3.10 0.36
C PHE A 87 -0.87 4.48 -0.29
N SER A 88 -1.79 4.69 -1.21
CA SER A 88 -2.00 5.98 -1.85
C SER A 88 -3.49 6.17 -2.06
N SER A 89 -4.03 7.29 -1.61
CA SER A 89 -5.44 7.63 -1.73
C SER A 89 -5.58 9.10 -2.09
N ASP A 90 -6.69 9.45 -2.73
CA ASP A 90 -7.12 10.84 -2.84
C ASP A 90 -7.22 11.49 -1.47
N GLU A 91 -6.94 12.80 -1.42
CA GLU A 91 -7.11 13.62 -0.22
C GLU A 91 -8.57 13.59 0.25
N GLY A 92 -8.75 13.19 1.50
CA GLY A 92 -10.03 13.24 2.19
C GLY A 92 -9.87 13.95 3.54
N PRO A 93 -10.77 14.88 3.88
CA PRO A 93 -10.69 15.61 5.15
C PRO A 93 -10.93 14.73 6.39
N ASP A 94 -11.47 13.51 6.20
CA ASP A 94 -11.86 12.63 7.29
C ASP A 94 -11.90 11.15 6.83
N LEU A 95 -10.71 10.61 6.53
CA LEU A 95 -10.56 9.25 6.02
C LEU A 95 -10.45 8.23 7.15
N HIS A 96 -11.24 7.17 7.03
CA HIS A 96 -11.31 6.10 8.00
C HIS A 96 -11.26 4.73 7.33
N VAL A 97 -10.61 3.79 8.00
CA VAL A 97 -10.59 2.38 7.61
C VAL A 97 -11.69 1.63 8.36
N TYR A 98 -12.42 0.80 7.64
CA TYR A 98 -13.48 -0.07 8.14
C TYR A 98 -13.20 -1.53 7.76
N LEU A 99 -13.49 -2.45 8.68
CA LEU A 99 -13.61 -3.88 8.39
C LEU A 99 -15.08 -4.22 8.14
N THR A 100 -15.34 -4.86 7.01
CA THR A 100 -16.67 -5.09 6.46
C THR A 100 -16.74 -6.45 5.76
N LYS A 101 -17.94 -6.87 5.35
CA LYS A 101 -18.14 -8.09 4.55
C LYS A 101 -18.27 -7.80 3.05
N GLY A 102 -18.23 -6.52 2.66
CA GLY A 102 -18.44 -6.04 1.30
C GLY A 102 -18.10 -4.56 1.21
N SER A 103 -18.23 -3.99 0.01
CA SER A 103 -17.74 -2.63 -0.27
C SER A 103 -18.85 -1.58 -0.35
N THR A 104 -20.08 -1.90 0.04
CA THR A 104 -21.22 -0.96 -0.05
C THR A 104 -21.34 -0.07 1.19
N GLU A 105 -22.00 1.07 1.07
CA GLU A 105 -22.30 1.96 2.20
C GLU A 105 -23.04 1.24 3.34
N SER A 106 -23.91 0.29 3.01
CA SER A 106 -24.60 -0.55 3.99
C SER A 106 -23.64 -1.48 4.75
N ASP A 107 -22.62 -2.02 4.05
CA ASP A 107 -21.58 -2.85 4.67
C ASP A 107 -20.68 -2.03 5.58
N VAL A 108 -20.37 -0.78 5.21
CA VAL A 108 -19.62 0.17 6.05
C VAL A 108 -20.41 0.48 7.32
N ALA A 109 -21.71 0.77 7.20
CA ALA A 109 -22.58 1.05 8.34
C ALA A 109 -22.75 -0.17 9.27
N ALA A 110 -22.79 -1.38 8.73
CA ALA A 110 -22.83 -2.63 9.49
C ALA A 110 -21.45 -3.11 9.97
N GLY A 111 -20.38 -2.53 9.45
CA GLY A 111 -19.00 -2.90 9.69
C GLY A 111 -18.44 -2.39 11.02
N LYS A 112 -17.11 -2.43 11.11
CA LYS A 112 -16.37 -1.89 12.25
C LYS A 112 -15.33 -0.89 11.80
N GLN A 113 -15.44 0.33 12.29
CA GLN A 113 -14.38 1.33 12.16
C GLN A 113 -13.17 0.87 12.96
N ILE A 114 -11.99 0.94 12.34
CA ILE A 114 -10.74 0.55 12.97
C ILE A 114 -9.99 1.78 13.47
N ALA A 115 -9.71 2.71 12.55
CA ALA A 115 -8.93 3.90 12.83
C ALA A 115 -9.13 4.97 11.74
N ALA A 116 -8.71 6.20 12.05
CA ALA A 116 -8.47 7.22 11.04
C ALA A 116 -7.16 6.92 10.30
N ILE A 117 -7.13 7.22 9.00
CA ILE A 117 -5.97 6.99 8.14
C ILE A 117 -5.43 8.30 7.59
N LYS A 118 -4.14 8.31 7.25
CA LYS A 118 -3.48 9.44 6.58
C LYS A 118 -3.34 9.10 5.10
N PHE A 119 -3.82 9.95 4.20
CA PHE A 119 -3.65 9.75 2.75
C PHE A 119 -2.17 9.86 2.30
N ASP A 120 -1.38 10.65 3.03
CA ASP A 120 0.04 10.94 2.75
C ASP A 120 1.01 9.91 3.34
N GLN A 121 0.52 8.83 3.95
CA GLN A 121 1.37 7.82 4.59
C GLN A 121 1.26 6.50 3.85
N ALA A 122 2.33 6.16 3.11
CA ALA A 122 2.41 4.93 2.33
C ALA A 122 2.37 3.65 3.19
N THR A 123 2.89 3.72 4.42
CA THR A 123 2.88 2.59 5.35
C THR A 123 2.23 3.00 6.65
N GLN A 124 1.21 2.26 7.07
CA GLN A 124 0.47 2.52 8.30
C GLN A 124 0.08 1.20 8.95
N SER A 125 0.13 1.14 10.26
CA SER A 125 -0.18 -0.07 11.02
C SER A 125 -1.17 0.26 12.13
N PHE A 126 -2.23 -0.54 12.22
CA PHE A 126 -3.37 -0.31 13.09
C PHE A 126 -3.66 -1.55 13.92
N PRO A 127 -3.64 -1.44 15.25
CA PRO A 127 -3.99 -2.55 16.13
C PRO A 127 -5.49 -2.84 16.05
N LEU A 128 -5.85 -4.11 15.86
CA LEU A 128 -7.22 -4.64 15.80
C LEU A 128 -7.63 -5.25 17.14
N THR A 129 -7.12 -4.72 18.25
CA THR A 129 -7.33 -5.28 19.59
C THR A 129 -8.81 -5.28 19.95
N GLY A 130 -9.38 -6.47 20.22
CA GLY A 130 -10.78 -6.63 20.56
C GLY A 130 -11.74 -6.69 19.37
N ILE A 131 -11.22 -6.77 18.14
CA ILE A 131 -12.02 -6.88 16.91
C ILE A 131 -11.89 -8.30 16.35
N ASP A 132 -13.01 -9.00 16.21
CA ASP A 132 -13.03 -10.28 15.51
C ASP A 132 -12.92 -10.05 14.00
N THR A 133 -11.72 -10.25 13.47
CA THR A 133 -11.44 -10.04 12.06
C THR A 133 -11.90 -11.21 11.18
N MET A 134 -12.15 -12.41 11.75
CA MET A 134 -12.48 -13.60 10.98
C MET A 134 -13.83 -13.47 10.26
N GLY A 135 -14.76 -12.69 10.83
CA GLY A 135 -16.06 -12.40 10.23
C GLY A 135 -16.05 -11.31 9.15
N TYR A 136 -14.90 -10.70 8.85
CA TYR A 136 -14.78 -9.65 7.84
C TYR A 136 -13.87 -10.10 6.70
N THR A 137 -14.27 -9.80 5.48
CA THR A 137 -13.60 -10.22 4.23
C THR A 137 -13.11 -9.03 3.42
N THR A 138 -13.45 -7.80 3.82
CA THR A 138 -13.15 -6.61 3.04
C THR A 138 -12.73 -5.47 3.96
N VAL A 139 -11.62 -4.81 3.61
CA VAL A 139 -11.18 -3.54 4.20
C VAL A 139 -11.70 -2.43 3.31
N VAL A 140 -12.39 -1.45 3.87
CA VAL A 140 -12.97 -0.33 3.13
C VAL A 140 -12.39 0.97 3.64
N ILE A 141 -11.98 1.83 2.71
CA ILE A 141 -11.62 3.21 2.99
C ILE A 141 -12.85 4.08 2.72
N HIS A 142 -13.37 4.69 3.78
CA HIS A 142 -14.54 5.53 3.73
C HIS A 142 -14.21 6.93 4.25
N CYS A 143 -14.80 7.95 3.62
CA CYS A 143 -14.69 9.34 4.07
C CYS A 143 -16.00 9.77 4.71
N ASP A 144 -16.03 9.96 6.04
CA ASP A 144 -17.27 10.22 6.78
C ASP A 144 -17.85 11.62 6.48
N LYS A 145 -17.01 12.59 6.13
CA LYS A 145 -17.45 13.92 5.67
C LYS A 145 -18.07 13.89 4.29
N ALA A 146 -17.49 13.10 3.37
CA ALA A 146 -17.96 13.00 1.99
C ALA A 146 -19.10 11.98 1.84
N LYS A 147 -19.30 11.10 2.85
CA LYS A 147 -20.24 9.96 2.82
C LYS A 147 -20.06 9.13 1.55
N ALA A 148 -18.81 8.74 1.31
CA ALA A 148 -18.43 8.01 0.12
C ALA A 148 -17.31 7.02 0.42
N VAL A 149 -17.47 5.81 -0.09
CA VAL A 149 -16.39 4.82 -0.18
C VAL A 149 -15.38 5.26 -1.23
N PHE A 150 -14.13 5.45 -0.81
CA PHE A 150 -13.02 5.82 -1.69
C PHE A 150 -12.39 4.60 -2.33
N GLY A 151 -12.30 3.49 -1.59
CA GLY A 151 -11.76 2.25 -2.11
C GLY A 151 -11.99 1.08 -1.18
N ALA A 152 -11.79 -0.12 -1.70
CA ALA A 152 -11.94 -1.35 -0.96
C ALA A 152 -10.85 -2.36 -1.33
N ALA A 153 -10.45 -3.19 -0.37
CA ALA A 153 -9.51 -4.29 -0.52
C ALA A 153 -10.15 -5.58 0.00
N SER A 154 -10.36 -6.53 -0.89
CA SER A 154 -10.85 -7.86 -0.53
C SER A 154 -9.70 -8.68 0.06
N LEU A 155 -9.85 -9.13 1.30
CA LEU A 155 -8.89 -9.95 2.02
C LEU A 155 -9.05 -11.41 1.61
N MET A 156 -8.00 -12.00 1.04
CA MET A 156 -7.92 -13.42 0.67
C MET A 156 -6.75 -14.12 1.36
#